data_AF-M8AMW4-F1
#
_entry.id   AF-M8AMW4-F1
#
_cell.length_a   1.000
_cell.length_b   1.000
_cell.length_c   1.000
_cell.angle_alpha   90.00
_cell.angle_beta   90.00
_cell.angle_gamma   90.00
#
_symmetry.space_group_name_H-M   'P 1'
#
loop_
_entity.id
_entity.type
_entity.pdbx_description
1 polymer ?
#
loop_
_entity_poly.entity_id
_entity_poly.type
_entity_poly.pdbx_seq_one_letter_code
_entity_poly.pdbx_strand_id
1 'polypeptide(L)'
;MDHAPRHGVPPSSSSSSSSGAAAAAPPATSPEFSLPPSRLPLEDILFCVDVDAEARSEMKISKEFTSDAASSIETIRSLAATETRYAVADLTHLFKIAYEEGKRAETQGRLLRVVLIYCRSSTKPHHQWPVKPKNFTMDIVYLHDKPTADNCPQNVYDALVDALEHVSQYEGYILESGQGLARVLFRQICIILSHPLLRCMQDDLDIPKQVVKKILAIEGVQSEDGAPVSSSQ
;
A
#
# COMPACT_ATOMS: atom_id res chain seq x y z
N MET A 1 12.95 14.91 76.44
CA MET A 1 11.70 15.03 75.69
C MET A 1 11.62 13.82 74.77
N ASP A 2 10.65 12.97 75.12
CA ASP A 2 10.00 11.89 74.37
C ASP A 2 10.74 10.65 73.86
N HIS A 3 10.52 9.57 74.63
CA HIS A 3 9.98 8.25 74.27
C HIS A 3 10.73 7.36 73.26
N ALA A 4 11.35 6.33 73.85
CA ALA A 4 11.88 5.11 73.26
C ALA A 4 10.74 4.07 72.94
N PRO A 5 11.00 2.74 72.82
CA PRO A 5 11.89 1.94 71.96
C PRO A 5 11.12 0.75 71.30
N ARG A 6 11.84 -0.21 70.65
CA ARG A 6 11.75 -1.69 70.81
C ARG A 6 11.80 -2.51 69.51
N HIS A 7 12.87 -3.30 69.35
CA HIS A 7 12.92 -4.79 69.35
C HIS A 7 12.67 -5.40 67.95
N GLY A 8 13.43 -6.35 67.42
CA GLY A 8 14.52 -7.18 67.95
C GLY A 8 15.12 -8.02 66.81
N VAL A 9 16.26 -8.64 67.11
CA VAL A 9 17.12 -9.52 66.29
C VAL A 9 17.29 -10.82 67.12
N PRO A 10 17.71 -12.02 66.64
CA PRO A 10 17.70 -12.74 65.33
C PRO A 10 17.04 -14.16 65.52
N PRO A 11 17.36 -15.30 64.81
CA PRO A 11 18.69 -15.93 64.62
C PRO A 11 18.99 -16.47 63.20
N SER A 12 20.28 -16.80 63.04
CA SER A 12 20.95 -17.49 61.93
C SER A 12 20.91 -19.02 62.05
N SER A 13 20.79 -19.74 60.93
CA SER A 13 21.31 -21.10 60.60
C SER A 13 20.42 -21.66 59.47
N SER A 14 20.81 -22.43 58.48
CA SER A 14 21.99 -23.26 58.17
C SER A 14 21.79 -23.75 56.72
N SER A 15 22.87 -24.04 56.01
CA SER A 15 22.88 -24.71 54.71
C SER A 15 22.35 -26.16 54.79
N SER A 16 21.42 -26.53 53.90
CA SER A 16 21.23 -27.92 53.48
C SER A 16 20.69 -27.98 52.05
N SER A 17 21.46 -28.63 51.18
CA SER A 17 21.11 -29.03 49.82
C SER A 17 19.94 -30.02 49.80
N SER A 18 18.92 -29.75 48.98
CA SER A 18 17.98 -30.77 48.50
C SER A 18 17.56 -30.48 47.06
N SER A 19 17.94 -31.39 46.17
CA SER A 19 17.46 -31.53 44.80
C SER A 19 15.93 -31.67 44.74
N GLY A 20 15.26 -30.84 43.95
CA GLY A 20 13.83 -30.94 43.69
C GLY A 20 13.47 -30.28 42.36
N ALA A 21 12.99 -31.10 41.43
CA ALA A 21 12.52 -30.84 40.06
C ALA A 21 12.16 -29.39 39.68
N ALA A 22 12.74 -28.92 38.57
CA ALA A 22 12.29 -27.75 37.84
C ALA A 22 10.85 -27.98 37.35
N ALA A 23 9.88 -27.32 37.98
CA ALA A 23 8.55 -27.19 37.44
C ALA A 23 8.64 -26.27 36.21
N ALA A 24 8.38 -26.83 35.02
CA ALA A 24 8.29 -26.06 33.80
C ALA A 24 7.21 -24.98 33.96
N ALA A 25 7.60 -23.72 33.82
CA ALA A 25 6.66 -22.61 33.71
C ALA A 25 5.73 -22.89 32.52
N PRO A 26 4.40 -22.67 32.66
CA PRO A 26 3.48 -22.86 31.54
C PRO A 26 3.91 -21.92 30.40
N PRO A 27 3.85 -22.36 29.13
CA PRO A 27 4.14 -21.50 28.01
C PRO A 27 3.19 -20.30 28.08
N ALA A 28 3.76 -19.09 28.05
CA ALA A 28 2.99 -17.86 27.97
C ALA A 28 2.09 -17.97 26.74
N THR A 29 0.78 -18.09 26.97
CA THR A 29 -0.22 -18.03 25.93
C THR A 29 -0.10 -16.66 25.29
N SER A 30 0.38 -16.63 24.05
CA SER A 30 0.37 -15.41 23.23
C SER A 30 -1.05 -14.82 23.28
N PRO A 31 -1.21 -13.52 23.54
CA PRO A 31 -2.55 -12.93 23.61
C PRO A 31 -3.31 -13.25 22.34
N GLU A 32 -4.48 -13.84 22.50
CA GLU A 32 -5.40 -14.12 21.42
C GLU A 32 -5.88 -12.78 20.88
N PHE A 33 -5.27 -12.32 19.79
CA PHE A 33 -5.68 -11.10 19.11
C PHE A 33 -7.04 -11.35 18.44
N SER A 34 -8.10 -11.05 19.18
CA SER A 34 -9.46 -11.01 18.63
C SER A 34 -9.81 -9.56 18.32
N LEU A 35 -9.90 -9.22 17.03
CA LEU A 35 -10.40 -7.92 16.62
C LEU A 35 -11.94 -7.96 16.70
N PRO A 36 -12.57 -7.01 17.42
CA PRO A 36 -14.02 -6.94 17.43
C PRO A 36 -14.52 -6.64 16.00
N PRO A 37 -15.60 -7.29 15.55
CA PRO A 37 -16.14 -7.02 14.23
C PRO A 37 -16.64 -5.57 14.15
N SER A 38 -15.94 -4.75 13.35
CA SER A 38 -16.32 -3.36 13.07
C SER A 38 -16.92 -3.26 11.67
N ARG A 39 -18.04 -2.54 11.53
CA ARG A 39 -18.54 -2.14 10.21
C ARG A 39 -17.79 -0.90 9.77
N LEU A 40 -17.07 -1.01 8.66
CA LEU A 40 -16.46 0.15 8.02
C LEU A 40 -17.45 0.81 7.07
N PRO A 41 -17.31 2.12 6.84
CA PRO A 41 -17.97 2.76 5.71
C PRO A 41 -17.64 2.03 4.42
N LEU A 42 -18.61 1.95 3.51
CA LEU A 42 -18.33 1.50 2.15
C LEU A 42 -17.50 2.57 1.42
N GLU A 43 -16.77 2.16 0.39
CA GLU A 43 -15.97 3.07 -0.43
C GLU A 43 -16.49 3.13 -1.87
N ASP A 44 -16.49 4.34 -2.41
CA ASP A 44 -16.50 4.63 -3.84
C ASP A 44 -15.06 4.77 -4.32
N ILE A 45 -14.74 4.18 -5.47
CA ILE A 45 -13.39 4.27 -6.05
C ILE A 45 -13.48 4.92 -7.42
N LEU A 46 -12.79 6.05 -7.58
CA LEU A 46 -12.60 6.74 -8.85
C LEU A 46 -11.20 6.42 -9.39
N PHE A 47 -11.12 5.69 -10.50
CA PHE A 47 -9.87 5.46 -11.22
C PHE A 47 -9.63 6.57 -12.25
N CYS A 48 -8.43 7.16 -12.21
CA CYS A 48 -8.00 8.19 -13.14
C CYS A 48 -6.67 7.77 -13.79
N VAL A 49 -6.65 7.69 -15.11
CA VAL A 49 -5.44 7.32 -15.87
C VAL A 49 -5.04 8.51 -16.74
N ASP A 50 -3.83 9.02 -16.49
CA ASP A 50 -3.13 10.05 -17.27
C ASP A 50 -3.97 11.28 -17.68
N VAL A 51 -4.44 12.02 -16.68
CA VAL A 51 -5.29 13.22 -16.80
C VAL A 51 -4.62 14.39 -17.53
N ASP A 52 -5.32 15.00 -18.51
CA ASP A 52 -4.92 16.25 -19.17
C ASP A 52 -6.08 17.25 -19.41
N ALA A 53 -5.77 18.35 -20.09
CA ALA A 53 -6.75 19.40 -20.40
C ALA A 53 -7.85 18.96 -21.37
N GLU A 54 -7.67 17.88 -22.14
CA GLU A 54 -8.71 17.27 -22.99
C GLU A 54 -9.54 16.23 -22.23
N ALA A 55 -8.99 15.65 -21.16
CA ALA A 55 -9.79 14.96 -20.16
C ALA A 55 -10.89 15.88 -19.56
N ARG A 56 -10.86 17.20 -19.79
CA ARG A 56 -11.98 18.11 -19.50
C ARG A 56 -13.23 17.86 -20.37
N SER A 57 -13.12 17.38 -21.61
CA SER A 57 -14.29 17.03 -22.43
C SER A 57 -14.76 15.59 -22.23
N GLU A 58 -13.83 14.68 -21.87
CA GLU A 58 -14.11 13.25 -21.68
C GLU A 58 -14.36 12.82 -20.23
N MET A 59 -13.78 13.50 -19.22
CA MET A 59 -14.16 13.39 -17.79
C MET A 59 -15.36 14.29 -17.44
N LYS A 60 -16.30 14.46 -18.37
CA LYS A 60 -17.68 14.23 -17.90
C LYS A 60 -17.63 12.84 -17.30
N ILE A 61 -18.08 12.64 -16.07
CA ILE A 61 -18.36 11.31 -15.55
C ILE A 61 -19.29 10.65 -16.59
N SER A 62 -18.71 9.98 -17.59
CA SER A 62 -19.41 9.55 -18.80
C SER A 62 -20.25 8.33 -18.49
N LYS A 63 -19.98 7.71 -17.33
CA LYS A 63 -20.76 6.69 -16.66
C LYS A 63 -20.86 7.01 -15.17
N GLU A 64 -22.07 6.90 -14.65
CA GLU A 64 -22.36 6.92 -13.22
C GLU A 64 -21.54 5.86 -12.46
N PHE A 65 -21.29 6.08 -11.17
CA PHE A 65 -20.64 5.08 -10.33
C PHE A 65 -21.40 3.75 -10.42
N THR A 66 -20.65 2.67 -10.58
CA THR A 66 -21.20 1.33 -10.78
C THR A 66 -20.49 0.33 -9.89
N SER A 67 -21.25 -0.62 -9.37
CA SER A 67 -20.70 -1.82 -8.70
C SER A 67 -20.56 -3.01 -9.65
N ASP A 68 -20.89 -2.85 -10.94
CA ASP A 68 -20.74 -3.90 -11.94
C ASP A 68 -19.29 -3.96 -12.46
N ALA A 69 -18.60 -5.04 -12.08
CA ALA A 69 -17.25 -5.30 -12.53
C ALA A 69 -17.15 -5.50 -14.05
N ALA A 70 -18.17 -6.08 -14.70
CA ALA A 70 -18.14 -6.33 -16.13
C ALA A 70 -18.14 -5.01 -16.94
N SER A 71 -19.04 -4.09 -16.60
CA SER A 71 -19.08 -2.73 -17.17
C SER A 71 -17.78 -1.95 -16.90
N SER A 72 -17.19 -2.11 -15.71
CA SER A 72 -15.90 -1.47 -15.38
C SER A 72 -14.77 -2.01 -16.26
N ILE A 73 -14.69 -3.33 -16.43
CA ILE A 73 -13.72 -4.00 -17.30
C ILE A 73 -13.88 -3.56 -18.76
N GLU A 74 -15.13 -3.49 -19.25
CA GLU A 74 -15.41 -3.01 -20.60
C GLU A 74 -14.96 -1.57 -20.80
N THR A 75 -15.24 -0.69 -19.83
CA THR A 75 -14.82 0.72 -19.86
C THR A 75 -13.29 0.83 -19.91
N ILE A 76 -12.58 0.10 -19.06
CA ILE A 76 -11.11 0.07 -19.06
C ILE A 76 -10.57 -0.45 -20.41
N ARG A 77 -11.17 -1.49 -20.98
CA ARG A 77 -10.77 -2.04 -22.29
C ARG A 77 -11.04 -1.08 -23.45
N SER A 78 -11.99 -0.16 -23.30
CA SER A 78 -12.31 0.85 -24.31
C SER A 78 -11.38 2.07 -24.28
N LEU A 79 -10.57 2.22 -23.23
CA LEU A 79 -9.58 3.30 -23.15
C LEU A 79 -8.53 3.11 -24.26
N ALA A 80 -8.38 4.14 -25.09
CA ALA A 80 -7.36 4.20 -26.12
C ALA A 80 -6.25 5.16 -25.67
N ALA A 81 -4.99 4.78 -25.92
CA ALA A 81 -3.88 5.70 -25.72
C ALA A 81 -3.89 6.74 -26.86
N THR A 82 -3.90 8.01 -26.50
CA THR A 82 -3.73 9.10 -27.46
C THR A 82 -2.23 9.29 -27.73
N GLU A 83 -1.83 9.40 -29.01
CA GLU A 83 -0.43 9.66 -29.37
C GLU A 83 0.01 11.10 -29.08
N THR A 84 -0.95 11.98 -28.78
CA THR A 84 -0.73 13.38 -28.46
C THR A 84 -0.01 13.51 -27.12
N ARG A 85 1.16 14.14 -27.14
CA ARG A 85 1.90 14.52 -25.93
C ARG A 85 1.47 15.91 -25.50
N TYR A 86 0.83 16.00 -24.34
CA TYR A 86 0.44 17.30 -23.80
C TYR A 86 1.55 17.86 -22.92
N ALA A 87 1.85 19.13 -23.15
CA ALA A 87 2.86 19.87 -22.39
C ALA A 87 2.44 20.18 -20.94
N VAL A 88 1.17 19.93 -20.59
CA VAL A 88 0.56 20.36 -19.33
C VAL A 88 -0.25 19.23 -18.71
N ALA A 89 -0.16 19.08 -17.39
CA ALA A 89 -0.97 18.18 -16.59
C ALA A 89 -1.60 18.96 -15.42
N ASP A 90 -2.86 19.37 -15.59
CA ASP A 90 -3.62 20.17 -14.63
C ASP A 90 -4.60 19.31 -13.82
N LEU A 91 -4.25 19.01 -12.57
CA LEU A 91 -5.08 18.20 -11.66
C LEU A 91 -6.25 18.99 -11.04
N THR A 92 -6.36 20.31 -11.29
CA THR A 92 -7.38 21.16 -10.66
C THR A 92 -8.80 20.65 -10.90
N HIS A 93 -9.10 20.18 -12.12
CA HIS A 93 -10.44 19.69 -12.46
C HIS A 93 -10.72 18.33 -11.84
N LEU A 94 -9.72 17.45 -11.81
CA LEU A 94 -9.83 16.18 -11.08
C LEU A 94 -10.21 16.44 -9.61
N PHE A 95 -9.53 17.38 -8.95
CA PHE A 95 -9.83 17.70 -7.56
C PHE A 95 -11.21 18.32 -7.38
N LYS A 96 -11.70 19.13 -8.33
CA LYS A 96 -13.09 19.62 -8.31
C LYS A 96 -14.09 18.47 -8.35
N ILE A 97 -13.91 17.53 -9.28
CA ILE A 97 -14.78 16.37 -9.43
C ILE A 97 -14.73 15.51 -8.17
N ALA A 98 -13.52 15.13 -7.72
CA ALA A 98 -13.32 14.32 -6.53
C ALA A 98 -13.94 14.97 -5.28
N TYR A 99 -13.83 16.28 -5.12
CA TYR A 99 -14.43 16.98 -3.98
C TYR A 99 -15.96 16.96 -4.02
N GLU A 100 -16.58 17.18 -5.18
CA GLU A 100 -18.03 17.10 -5.32
C GLU A 100 -18.55 15.69 -5.08
N GLU A 101 -17.85 14.70 -5.61
CA GLU A 101 -18.15 13.28 -5.40
C GLU A 101 -17.90 12.84 -3.95
N GLY A 102 -16.88 13.38 -3.29
CA GLY A 102 -16.59 13.12 -1.89
C GLY A 102 -17.72 13.60 -0.98
N LYS A 103 -18.29 14.79 -1.26
CA LYS A 103 -19.49 15.26 -0.55
C LYS A 103 -20.66 14.31 -0.75
N ARG A 104 -20.87 13.83 -1.98
CA ARG A 104 -21.96 12.89 -2.30
C ARG A 104 -21.79 11.57 -1.56
N ALA A 105 -20.59 10.99 -1.58
CA ALA A 105 -20.27 9.78 -0.84
C ALA A 105 -20.49 9.95 0.67
N GLU A 106 -20.05 11.08 1.23
CA GLU A 106 -20.22 11.40 2.66
C GLU A 106 -21.69 11.47 3.07
N THR A 107 -22.57 12.09 2.27
CA THR A 107 -24.03 12.12 2.54
C THR A 107 -24.67 10.73 2.57
N GLN A 108 -24.02 9.73 1.99
CA GLN A 108 -24.46 8.34 1.96
C GLN A 108 -23.72 7.47 2.99
N GLY A 109 -22.89 8.07 3.86
CA GLY A 109 -22.08 7.36 4.85
C GLY A 109 -20.95 6.52 4.22
N ARG A 110 -20.43 6.95 3.07
CA ARG A 110 -19.38 6.28 2.30
C ARG A 110 -18.13 7.17 2.20
N LEU A 111 -16.98 6.53 1.96
CA LEU A 111 -15.73 7.23 1.65
C LEU A 111 -15.56 7.33 0.14
N LEU A 112 -14.94 8.40 -0.34
CA LEU A 112 -14.42 8.44 -1.70
C LEU A 112 -12.90 8.22 -1.68
N ARG A 113 -12.46 7.29 -2.52
CA ARG A 113 -11.05 7.08 -2.84
C ARG A 113 -10.80 7.39 -4.32
N VAL A 114 -9.74 8.14 -4.60
CA VAL A 114 -9.26 8.43 -5.95
C VAL A 114 -7.95 7.67 -6.17
N VAL A 115 -7.87 6.86 -7.22
CA VAL A 115 -6.64 6.19 -7.63
C VAL A 115 -6.14 6.83 -8.92
N LEU A 116 -5.05 7.59 -8.83
CA LEU A 116 -4.40 8.24 -9.96
C LEU A 116 -3.24 7.38 -10.48
N ILE A 117 -3.33 6.93 -11.73
CA ILE A 117 -2.24 6.32 -12.47
C ILE A 117 -1.62 7.40 -13.35
N TYR A 118 -0.43 7.88 -12.98
CA TYR A 118 0.29 8.95 -13.68
C TYR A 118 1.47 8.38 -14.46
N CYS A 119 1.55 8.65 -15.76
CA CYS A 119 2.49 7.97 -16.66
C CYS A 119 3.50 8.91 -17.36
N ARG A 120 3.52 10.20 -17.01
CA ARG A 120 4.35 11.21 -17.70
C ARG A 120 5.61 11.53 -16.90
N SER A 121 6.79 11.29 -17.47
CA SER A 121 8.08 11.56 -16.83
C SER A 121 8.65 12.97 -17.09
N SER A 122 8.18 13.63 -18.16
CA SER A 122 8.63 14.98 -18.58
C SER A 122 7.67 16.10 -18.19
N THR A 123 6.47 15.78 -17.73
CA THR A 123 5.42 16.77 -17.45
C THR A 123 5.18 16.80 -15.94
N LYS A 124 5.50 17.91 -15.30
CA LYS A 124 5.19 18.13 -13.88
C LYS A 124 3.69 18.39 -13.73
N PRO A 125 2.95 17.63 -12.90
CA PRO A 125 1.57 17.95 -12.59
C PRO A 125 1.48 19.23 -11.77
N HIS A 126 0.41 19.99 -11.97
CA HIS A 126 0.13 21.18 -11.18
C HIS A 126 -1.36 21.26 -10.85
N HIS A 127 -1.70 22.05 -9.83
CA HIS A 127 -3.09 22.34 -9.50
C HIS A 127 -3.22 23.75 -8.90
N GLN A 128 -4.41 24.33 -9.07
CA GLN A 128 -4.86 25.54 -8.39
C GLN A 128 -6.02 25.14 -7.48
N TRP A 129 -5.70 24.36 -6.44
CA TRP A 129 -6.68 23.89 -5.48
C TRP A 129 -6.61 24.77 -4.22
N PRO A 130 -7.73 25.40 -3.81
CA PRO A 130 -7.76 26.14 -2.57
C PRO A 130 -7.71 25.17 -1.38
N VAL A 131 -7.21 25.65 -0.23
CA VAL A 131 -7.29 24.90 1.02
C VAL A 131 -8.75 24.69 1.39
N LYS A 132 -9.26 23.48 1.13
CA LYS A 132 -10.61 23.02 1.43
C LYS A 132 -10.55 21.86 2.43
N PRO A 133 -11.64 21.60 3.17
CA PRO A 133 -11.76 20.36 3.94
C PRO A 133 -11.51 19.16 3.03
N LYS A 134 -10.72 18.20 3.51
CA LYS A 134 -10.41 16.98 2.78
C LYS A 134 -11.55 15.98 2.98
N ASN A 135 -12.20 15.57 1.89
CA ASN A 135 -13.36 14.67 1.91
C ASN A 135 -13.21 13.47 0.96
N PHE A 136 -11.99 13.24 0.47
CA PHE A 136 -11.61 12.05 -0.26
C PHE A 136 -10.16 11.69 0.07
N THR A 137 -9.76 10.45 -0.18
CA THR A 137 -8.36 10.01 -0.07
C THR A 137 -7.82 9.71 -1.46
N MET A 138 -6.60 10.15 -1.77
CA MET A 138 -5.96 9.86 -3.04
C MET A 138 -4.86 8.81 -2.85
N ASP A 139 -4.73 7.90 -3.82
CA ASP A 139 -3.59 7.01 -4.00
C ASP A 139 -3.00 7.26 -5.38
N ILE A 140 -1.68 7.20 -5.50
CA ILE A 140 -0.95 7.47 -6.74
C ILE A 140 -0.11 6.24 -7.11
N VAL A 141 -0.23 5.82 -8.37
CA VAL A 141 0.72 4.92 -9.02
C VAL A 141 1.47 5.72 -10.07
N TYR A 142 2.75 6.02 -9.81
CA TYR A 142 3.60 6.78 -10.72
C TYR A 142 4.45 5.85 -11.56
N LEU A 143 4.16 5.81 -12.87
CA LEU A 143 4.91 5.06 -13.85
C LEU A 143 5.74 6.04 -14.68
N HIS A 144 7.03 5.78 -14.80
CA HIS A 144 7.92 6.72 -15.46
C HIS A 144 9.04 6.01 -16.20
N ASP A 145 9.64 6.71 -17.15
CA ASP A 145 10.88 6.29 -17.76
C ASP A 145 12.07 6.66 -16.87
N LYS A 146 13.23 6.03 -17.13
CA LYS A 146 14.48 6.44 -16.49
C LYS A 146 14.75 7.94 -16.75
N PRO A 147 15.43 8.62 -15.82
CA PRO A 147 15.90 9.99 -16.04
C PRO A 147 16.74 10.11 -17.33
N THR A 148 16.47 11.15 -18.11
CA THR A 148 17.16 11.56 -19.33
C THR A 148 17.37 13.07 -19.33
N ALA A 149 17.94 13.63 -20.40
CA ALA A 149 18.05 15.09 -20.54
C ALA A 149 16.69 15.79 -20.74
N ASP A 150 15.69 15.06 -21.23
CA ASP A 150 14.38 15.59 -21.63
C ASP A 150 13.28 15.31 -20.60
N ASN A 151 13.62 14.70 -19.45
CA ASN A 151 12.68 14.40 -18.39
C ASN A 151 13.31 14.55 -17.00
N CYS A 152 12.46 14.68 -15.98
CA CYS A 152 12.92 14.73 -14.59
C CYS A 152 11.89 14.05 -13.69
N PRO A 153 11.95 12.70 -13.59
CA PRO A 153 10.98 11.94 -12.79
C PRO A 153 10.90 12.39 -11.34
N GLN A 154 12.03 12.81 -10.74
CA GLN A 154 12.04 13.32 -9.37
C GLN A 154 11.15 14.56 -9.22
N ASN A 155 11.28 15.55 -10.11
CA ASN A 155 10.44 16.76 -10.07
C ASN A 155 8.95 16.46 -10.23
N VAL A 156 8.61 15.38 -10.95
CA VAL A 156 7.24 14.90 -11.11
C VAL A 156 6.77 14.20 -9.83
N TYR A 157 7.59 13.32 -9.27
CA TYR A 157 7.32 12.62 -8.02
C TYR A 157 7.06 13.61 -6.88
N ASP A 158 7.94 14.59 -6.70
CA ASP A 158 7.80 15.62 -5.65
C ASP A 158 6.46 16.37 -5.79
N ALA A 159 6.07 16.70 -7.02
CA ALA A 159 4.80 17.37 -7.30
C ALA A 159 3.57 16.49 -7.01
N LEU A 160 3.70 15.17 -7.23
CA LEU A 160 2.66 14.20 -6.91
C LEU A 160 2.52 14.01 -5.40
N VAL A 161 3.64 14.00 -4.65
CA VAL A 161 3.65 13.99 -3.18
C VAL A 161 2.96 15.24 -2.65
N ASP A 162 3.35 16.43 -3.12
CA ASP A 162 2.72 17.70 -2.71
C ASP A 162 1.20 17.66 -2.94
N ALA A 163 0.77 17.17 -4.11
CA ALA A 163 -0.63 17.05 -4.46
C ALA A 163 -1.38 16.04 -3.58
N LEU A 164 -0.77 14.89 -3.30
CA LEU A 164 -1.30 13.84 -2.43
C LEU A 164 -1.54 14.35 -1.01
N GLU A 165 -0.53 14.99 -0.43
CA GLU A 165 -0.59 15.59 0.91
C GLU A 165 -1.65 16.69 0.98
N HIS A 166 -1.80 17.48 -0.09
CA HIS A 166 -2.75 18.59 -0.11
C HIS A 166 -4.21 18.11 -0.01
N VAL A 167 -4.57 17.00 -0.65
CA VAL A 167 -5.99 16.62 -0.83
C VAL A 167 -6.46 15.41 -0.02
N SER A 168 -5.55 14.53 0.42
CA SER A 168 -5.94 13.24 1.03
C SER A 168 -6.41 13.36 2.47
N GLN A 169 -7.64 12.92 2.73
CA GLN A 169 -8.28 12.90 4.06
C GLN A 169 -7.63 11.91 5.01
N TYR A 170 -7.37 10.70 4.54
CA TYR A 170 -6.60 9.67 5.25
C TYR A 170 -5.24 9.51 4.61
N GLU A 171 -4.40 8.63 5.19
CA GLU A 171 -3.11 8.26 4.63
C GLU A 171 -3.27 7.84 3.17
N GLY A 172 -2.63 8.56 2.26
CA GLY A 172 -2.60 8.27 0.83
C GLY A 172 -1.30 7.58 0.46
N TYR A 173 -1.34 6.59 -0.42
CA TYR A 173 -0.15 5.89 -0.89
C TYR A 173 0.36 6.47 -2.19
N ILE A 174 1.68 6.52 -2.36
CA ILE A 174 2.36 6.83 -3.63
C ILE A 174 3.36 5.73 -3.97
N LEU A 175 3.07 4.99 -5.03
CA LEU A 175 3.85 3.83 -5.48
C LEU A 175 4.50 4.15 -6.83
N GLU A 176 5.83 4.21 -6.86
CA GLU A 176 6.60 4.54 -8.06
C GLU A 176 7.19 3.29 -8.73
N SER A 177 7.25 3.27 -10.07
CA SER A 177 7.97 2.25 -10.82
C SER A 177 8.52 2.77 -12.15
N GLY A 178 9.85 2.72 -12.31
CA GLY A 178 10.57 3.17 -13.50
C GLY A 178 10.83 2.14 -14.61
N GLN A 179 10.45 0.87 -14.41
CA GLN A 179 10.78 -0.24 -15.33
C GLN A 179 9.58 -0.87 -16.04
N GLY A 180 8.35 -0.41 -15.75
CA GLY A 180 7.13 -0.88 -16.41
C GLY A 180 6.86 -2.40 -16.30
N LEU A 181 7.52 -3.11 -15.39
CA LEU A 181 7.34 -4.56 -15.23
C LEU A 181 5.91 -4.83 -14.74
N ALA A 182 5.12 -5.55 -15.54
CA ALA A 182 3.72 -5.87 -15.22
C ALA A 182 3.56 -6.50 -13.82
N ARG A 183 4.55 -7.30 -13.38
CA ARG A 183 4.59 -7.91 -12.04
C ARG A 183 4.68 -6.87 -10.92
N VAL A 184 5.45 -5.80 -11.11
CA VAL A 184 5.61 -4.72 -10.13
C VAL A 184 4.31 -3.92 -10.06
N LEU A 185 3.73 -3.58 -11.20
CA LEU A 185 2.43 -2.91 -11.27
C LEU A 185 1.34 -3.74 -10.59
N PHE A 186 1.25 -5.04 -10.89
CA PHE A 186 0.28 -5.93 -10.24
C PHE A 186 0.42 -5.93 -8.72
N ARG A 187 1.66 -6.01 -8.21
CA ARG A 187 1.93 -5.91 -6.76
C ARG A 187 1.46 -4.57 -6.20
N GLN A 188 1.74 -3.46 -6.87
CA GLN A 188 1.32 -2.12 -6.45
C GLN A 188 -0.20 -2.00 -6.40
N ILE A 189 -0.91 -2.50 -7.42
CA ILE A 189 -2.37 -2.54 -7.44
C ILE A 189 -2.92 -3.38 -6.28
N CYS A 190 -2.30 -4.51 -5.93
CA CYS A 190 -2.71 -5.29 -4.77
C CYS A 190 -2.54 -4.56 -3.44
N ILE A 191 -1.51 -3.71 -3.29
CA ILE A 191 -1.27 -2.93 -2.06
C ILE A 191 -2.42 -1.93 -1.84
N ILE A 192 -2.82 -1.23 -2.90
CA ILE A 192 -3.89 -0.22 -2.84
C ILE A 192 -5.30 -0.83 -2.75
N LEU A 193 -5.47 -2.16 -2.78
CA LEU A 193 -6.78 -2.77 -2.45
C LEU A 193 -7.17 -2.61 -0.98
N SER A 194 -6.20 -2.33 -0.11
CA SER A 194 -6.44 -2.10 1.31
C SER A 194 -7.36 -0.90 1.55
N HIS A 195 -8.34 -1.04 2.44
CA HIS A 195 -9.26 0.04 2.78
C HIS A 195 -8.52 1.18 3.49
N PRO A 196 -8.76 2.48 3.18
CA PRO A 196 -8.01 3.60 3.74
C PRO A 196 -7.97 3.65 5.27
N LEU A 197 -9.04 3.22 5.95
CA LEU A 197 -9.11 3.16 7.42
C LEU A 197 -8.45 1.92 8.05
N LEU A 198 -8.03 0.92 7.26
CA LEU A 198 -7.44 -0.32 7.78
C LEU A 198 -5.97 -0.48 7.45
N ARG A 199 -5.45 0.30 6.51
CA ARG A 199 -4.05 0.22 6.12
C ARG A 199 -3.16 0.97 7.10
N CYS A 200 -1.94 0.47 7.29
CA CYS A 200 -0.91 1.19 8.03
C CYS A 200 -0.34 2.34 7.20
N MET A 201 0.59 3.11 7.78
CA MET A 201 1.39 4.07 7.02
C MET A 201 2.17 3.37 5.92
N GLN A 202 2.44 4.04 4.80
CA GLN A 202 3.15 3.40 3.69
C GLN A 202 4.54 2.88 4.11
N ASP A 203 5.24 3.63 4.98
CA ASP A 203 6.56 3.27 5.50
C ASP A 203 6.56 1.99 6.35
N ASP A 204 5.41 1.61 6.89
CA ASP A 204 5.23 0.43 7.74
C ASP A 204 4.82 -0.83 6.93
N LEU A 205 4.78 -0.76 5.61
CA LEU A 205 4.41 -1.90 4.75
C LEU A 205 5.49 -3.00 4.78
N ASP A 206 5.41 -3.91 5.75
CA ASP A 206 6.22 -5.13 5.79
C ASP A 206 5.62 -6.21 4.88
N ILE A 207 5.76 -6.04 3.56
CA ILE A 207 5.30 -7.04 2.59
C ILE A 207 6.29 -8.21 2.60
N PRO A 208 5.89 -9.42 3.03
CA PRO A 208 6.80 -10.54 3.17
C PRO A 208 7.57 -10.78 1.87
N LYS A 209 8.90 -10.86 1.98
CA LYS A 209 9.76 -11.23 0.84
C LYS A 209 9.28 -12.56 0.29
N GLN A 210 9.31 -12.68 -1.03
CA GLN A 210 8.75 -13.82 -1.77
C GLN A 210 9.08 -15.14 -1.07
N VAL A 211 8.05 -15.95 -0.78
CA VAL A 211 8.25 -17.33 -0.35
C VAL A 211 8.94 -18.03 -1.52
N VAL A 212 10.27 -18.09 -1.48
CA VAL A 212 11.06 -18.83 -2.45
C VAL A 212 10.53 -20.26 -2.37
N LYS A 213 9.98 -20.74 -3.50
CA LYS A 213 9.56 -22.12 -3.67
C LYS A 213 10.78 -22.97 -3.32
N LYS A 214 10.81 -23.54 -2.11
CA LYS A 214 11.71 -24.63 -1.74
C LYS A 214 11.31 -25.78 -2.66
N ILE A 215 11.90 -25.80 -3.86
CA ILE A 215 11.94 -27.01 -4.66
C ILE A 215 12.67 -28.01 -3.77
N LEU A 216 11.95 -29.07 -3.45
CA LEU A 216 12.41 -30.22 -2.68
C LEU A 216 13.77 -30.66 -3.22
N ALA A 217 14.85 -30.24 -2.55
CA ALA A 217 16.08 -31.01 -2.53
C ALA A 217 15.79 -32.21 -1.62
N ILE A 218 15.16 -33.23 -2.19
CA ILE A 218 15.21 -34.57 -1.62
C ILE A 218 16.62 -35.06 -1.94
N GLU A 219 17.51 -34.90 -0.96
CA GLU A 219 18.69 -35.76 -0.87
C GLU A 219 18.21 -37.20 -0.73
N GLY A 220 18.76 -38.06 -1.57
CA GLY A 220 18.38 -39.46 -1.67
C GLY A 220 19.48 -40.29 -2.30
N VAL A 221 20.56 -40.46 -1.52
CA VAL A 221 21.40 -41.67 -1.46
C VAL A 221 22.43 -41.89 -2.57
N GLN A 222 23.70 -41.79 -2.15
CA GLN A 222 24.86 -42.41 -2.77
C GLN A 222 24.66 -43.92 -2.97
N SER A 223 24.94 -44.42 -4.17
CA SER A 223 25.54 -45.74 -4.32
C SER A 223 26.48 -45.71 -5.52
N GLU A 224 27.76 -45.88 -5.25
CA GLU A 224 28.77 -46.24 -6.24
C GLU A 224 28.44 -47.62 -6.85
N ASP A 225 28.62 -47.77 -8.16
CA ASP A 225 29.50 -48.77 -8.81
C ASP A 225 29.06 -49.01 -10.28
N GLY A 226 30.02 -49.14 -11.21
CA GLY A 226 29.78 -49.64 -12.57
C GLY A 226 30.27 -48.79 -13.77
N ALA A 227 31.60 -48.69 -13.91
CA ALA A 227 32.46 -48.62 -15.11
C ALA A 227 31.99 -48.02 -16.48
N PRO A 228 32.91 -47.36 -17.24
CA PRO A 228 32.63 -46.71 -18.51
C PRO A 228 32.79 -47.65 -19.72
N VAL A 229 31.95 -47.50 -20.76
CA VAL A 229 32.24 -48.03 -22.11
C VAL A 229 31.96 -46.97 -23.18
N SER A 230 32.91 -46.93 -24.10
CA SER A 230 33.22 -45.92 -25.10
C SER A 230 32.36 -46.00 -26.37
N SER A 231 32.17 -44.83 -26.98
CA SER A 231 32.26 -44.53 -28.43
C SER A 231 31.25 -45.06 -29.47
N SER A 232 30.67 -44.08 -30.17
CA SER A 232 30.49 -43.98 -31.64
C SER A 232 29.41 -44.82 -32.36
N GLN A 233 28.38 -44.15 -32.87
CA GLN A 233 28.24 -43.77 -34.29
C GLN A 233 27.11 -42.76 -34.48
#